data_AF-A0A8J9VI70-F1
#
_entry.id   AF-A0A8J9VI70-F1
#
_cell.length_a   1.000
_cell.length_b   1.000
_cell.length_c   1.000
_cell.angle_alpha   90.00
_cell.angle_beta   90.00
_cell.angle_gamma   90.00
#
_symmetry.space_group_name_H-M   'P 1'
#
loop_
_entity.id
_entity.type
_entity.pdbx_description
1 polymer ?
#
loop_
_entity_poly.entity_id
_entity_poly.type
_entity_poly.pdbx_seq_one_letter_code
_entity_poly.pdbx_strand_id
1 'polypeptide(L)'
;MQQIRISLRGSSIVLMGKNTMMRKAIKDHLETNPALEKLLPHIKGNVGFVFTRGDLVEVRDKLLENKVRAPARPGAIAPLAVVIPAHNTGLGPEKTAFFQALSIPTKISKGTIEIINDVHILKPGDKVGASEATLLNMLNISPFSYGLVVKQVYDSGTIFAPAILDIKPEDLRAKFQQGVANVAALSLAISYPTLASAPHSIANGFKNLLAIAAVSEIEFKEATTIKEFIKDPSKFAAVAAPAAAAAAAPAAAAKEEEKKPEKEDSESDDDMGFGLFD
;
A
#
# COMPACT_ATOMS: atom_id res chain seq x y z
N MET A 1 -13.80 -18.33 -6.68
CA MET A 1 -13.03 -19.46 -6.11
C MET A 1 -12.14 -20.17 -7.13
N GLN A 2 -12.67 -20.65 -8.27
CA GLN A 2 -11.82 -21.32 -9.28
C GLN A 2 -10.72 -20.40 -9.83
N GLN A 3 -11.03 -19.15 -10.18
CA GLN A 3 -10.04 -18.14 -10.59
C GLN A 3 -8.94 -17.94 -9.53
N ILE A 4 -9.31 -17.86 -8.25
CA ILE A 4 -8.33 -17.73 -7.15
C ILE A 4 -7.45 -18.98 -7.04
N ARG A 5 -8.01 -20.18 -7.27
CA ARG A 5 -7.19 -21.41 -7.31
C ARG A 5 -6.24 -21.41 -8.50
N ILE A 6 -6.61 -20.79 -9.63
CA ILE A 6 -5.74 -20.67 -10.81
C ILE A 6 -4.61 -19.69 -10.53
N SER A 7 -4.91 -18.51 -9.95
CA SER A 7 -3.88 -17.50 -9.64
C SER A 7 -2.88 -17.96 -8.59
N LEU A 8 -3.30 -18.86 -7.69
CA LEU A 8 -2.46 -19.43 -6.65
C LEU A 8 -1.69 -20.70 -7.07
N ARG A 9 -1.89 -21.21 -8.30
CA ARG A 9 -1.16 -22.40 -8.76
C ARG A 9 0.36 -22.17 -8.69
N GLY A 10 1.08 -23.17 -8.19
CA GLY A 10 2.54 -23.14 -8.05
C GLY A 10 3.04 -22.53 -6.73
N SER A 11 2.34 -21.56 -6.15
CA SER A 11 2.74 -20.93 -4.88
C SER A 11 1.99 -21.46 -3.66
N SER A 12 0.68 -21.72 -3.81
CA SER A 12 -0.23 -21.95 -2.69
C SER A 12 -1.33 -22.96 -3.04
N ILE A 13 -1.74 -23.76 -2.05
CA ILE A 13 -2.83 -24.74 -2.20
C ILE A 13 -4.00 -24.33 -1.33
N VAL A 14 -5.14 -24.05 -1.96
CA VAL A 14 -6.39 -23.72 -1.26
C VAL A 14 -7.20 -24.99 -1.03
N LEU A 15 -7.43 -25.35 0.23
CA LEU A 15 -8.23 -26.49 0.65
C LEU A 15 -9.42 -26.03 1.50
N MET A 16 -10.62 -26.34 1.02
CA MET A 16 -11.87 -26.10 1.75
C MET A 16 -12.33 -27.43 2.35
N GLY A 17 -12.82 -27.42 3.60
CA GLY A 17 -13.29 -28.62 4.27
C GLY A 17 -14.43 -28.33 5.24
N LYS A 18 -15.08 -29.39 5.73
CA LYS A 18 -16.10 -29.27 6.78
C LYS A 18 -15.40 -29.00 8.11
N ASN A 19 -15.86 -27.97 8.84
CA ASN A 19 -15.23 -27.53 10.10
C ASN A 19 -15.04 -28.65 11.13
N THR A 20 -16.02 -29.55 11.26
CA THR A 20 -15.94 -30.67 12.21
C THR A 20 -14.85 -31.67 11.83
N MET A 21 -14.66 -31.94 10.54
CA MET A 21 -13.61 -32.84 10.04
C MET A 21 -12.23 -32.21 10.19
N MET A 22 -12.09 -30.93 9.83
CA MET A 22 -10.84 -30.20 9.99
C MET A 22 -10.39 -30.13 11.45
N ARG A 23 -11.31 -29.87 12.38
CA ARG A 23 -11.00 -29.87 13.81
C ARG A 23 -10.61 -31.26 14.33
N LYS A 24 -11.27 -32.32 13.84
CA LYS A 24 -10.92 -33.69 14.23
C LYS A 24 -9.51 -34.05 13.77
N ALA A 25 -9.20 -33.83 12.49
CA ALA A 25 -7.88 -34.11 11.93
C ALA A 25 -6.75 -33.34 12.66
N ILE A 26 -6.98 -32.07 13.00
CA ILE A 26 -5.99 -31.29 13.77
C ILE A 26 -5.79 -31.88 15.17
N LYS A 27 -6.86 -32.32 15.84
CA LYS A 27 -6.79 -32.96 17.16
C LYS A 27 -6.04 -34.29 17.13
N ASP A 28 -6.28 -35.10 16.10
CA ASP A 28 -5.61 -36.40 15.94
C ASP A 28 -4.10 -36.23 15.70
N HIS A 29 -3.65 -35.09 15.16
CA HIS A 29 -2.23 -34.77 14.94
C HIS A 29 -1.60 -33.87 16.02
N LEU A 30 -2.30 -33.63 17.14
CA LEU A 30 -1.76 -32.80 18.24
C LEU A 30 -0.53 -33.42 18.90
N GLU A 31 -0.41 -34.75 18.90
CA GLU A 31 0.73 -35.47 19.48
C GLU A 31 2.04 -35.14 18.74
N THR A 32 1.97 -34.86 17.43
CA THR A 32 3.14 -34.51 16.62
C THR A 32 3.45 -33.02 16.66
N ASN A 33 2.43 -32.17 16.78
CA ASN A 33 2.62 -30.72 16.85
C ASN A 33 1.60 -30.04 17.78
N PRO A 34 1.97 -29.74 19.04
CA PRO A 34 1.05 -29.18 20.03
C PRO A 34 0.64 -27.73 19.69
N ALA A 35 1.42 -27.02 18.88
CA ALA A 35 1.13 -25.63 18.56
C ALA A 35 -0.12 -25.44 17.67
N LEU A 36 -0.61 -26.52 17.04
CA LEU A 36 -1.83 -26.52 16.25
C LEU A 36 -3.11 -26.34 17.09
N GLU A 37 -3.04 -26.56 18.40
CA GLU A 37 -4.19 -26.38 19.29
C GLU A 37 -4.75 -24.95 19.24
N LYS A 38 -3.85 -23.98 19.09
CA LYS A 38 -4.20 -22.56 19.00
C LYS A 38 -5.09 -22.24 17.79
N LEU A 39 -5.15 -23.10 16.76
CA LEU A 39 -5.98 -22.90 15.57
C LEU A 39 -7.46 -23.26 15.80
N LEU A 40 -7.76 -24.15 16.74
CA LEU A 40 -9.10 -24.70 16.97
C LEU A 40 -10.19 -23.63 17.21
N PRO A 41 -9.93 -22.54 17.98
CA PRO A 41 -10.92 -21.49 18.21
C PRO A 41 -11.33 -20.73 16.94
N HIS A 42 -10.43 -20.66 15.95
CA HIS A 42 -10.59 -19.84 14.74
C HIS A 42 -11.31 -20.57 13.60
N ILE A 43 -11.49 -21.90 13.70
CA ILE A 43 -12.19 -22.72 12.70
C ILE A 43 -13.72 -22.67 12.93
N LYS A 44 -14.30 -21.48 12.71
CA LYS A 44 -15.74 -21.18 12.86
C LYS A 44 -16.27 -20.38 11.66
N GLY A 45 -17.47 -20.76 11.19
CA GLY A 45 -18.11 -20.18 10.00
C GLY A 45 -17.62 -20.78 8.69
N ASN A 46 -17.76 -20.05 7.58
CA ASN A 46 -17.25 -20.47 6.27
C ASN A 46 -15.75 -20.18 6.19
N VAL A 47 -14.92 -21.17 6.52
CA VAL A 47 -13.45 -21.06 6.58
C VAL A 47 -12.82 -22.16 5.71
N GLY A 48 -11.66 -21.86 5.12
CA GLY A 48 -10.79 -22.84 4.49
C GLY A 48 -9.33 -22.50 4.75
N PHE A 49 -8.45 -23.43 4.43
CA PHE A 49 -7.01 -23.28 4.60
C PHE A 49 -6.33 -22.97 3.27
N VAL A 50 -5.33 -22.09 3.33
CA VAL A 50 -4.40 -21.82 2.24
C VAL A 50 -3.03 -22.25 2.75
N PHE A 51 -2.50 -23.32 2.18
CA PHE A 51 -1.18 -23.83 2.53
C PHE A 51 -0.14 -23.22 1.60
N THR A 52 0.88 -22.62 2.18
CA THR A 52 1.96 -21.94 1.45
C THR A 52 3.30 -22.29 2.07
N ARG A 53 4.33 -22.40 1.24
CA ARG A 53 5.73 -22.51 1.67
C ARG A 53 6.53 -21.22 1.44
N GLY A 54 5.96 -20.28 0.69
CA GLY A 54 6.57 -18.98 0.39
C GLY A 54 6.18 -17.90 1.39
N ASP A 55 6.48 -16.65 1.04
CA ASP A 55 6.23 -15.48 1.88
C ASP A 55 4.73 -15.23 2.10
N LEU A 56 4.37 -14.92 3.35
CA LEU A 56 3.01 -14.70 3.81
C LEU A 56 2.44 -13.38 3.29
N VAL A 57 3.31 -12.36 3.12
CA VAL A 57 2.92 -11.02 2.65
C VAL A 57 2.46 -11.11 1.20
N GLU A 58 3.28 -11.69 0.32
CA GLU A 58 2.94 -11.85 -1.09
C GLU A 58 1.64 -12.65 -1.31
N VAL A 59 1.46 -13.73 -0.55
CA VAL A 59 0.26 -14.57 -0.67
C VAL A 59 -0.98 -13.77 -0.25
N ARG A 60 -0.87 -12.97 0.81
CA ARG A 60 -1.95 -12.11 1.27
C ARG A 60 -2.29 -11.04 0.24
N ASP A 61 -1.29 -10.41 -0.36
CA ASP A 61 -1.51 -9.39 -1.38
C ASP A 61 -2.17 -10.01 -2.62
N LYS A 62 -1.68 -11.16 -3.08
CA LYS A 62 -2.30 -11.94 -4.17
C LYS A 62 -3.75 -12.34 -3.85
N LEU A 63 -4.08 -12.63 -2.59
CA LEU A 63 -5.45 -12.94 -2.16
C LEU A 63 -6.35 -11.69 -2.15
N LEU A 64 -5.82 -10.54 -1.75
CA LEU A 64 -6.55 -9.27 -1.65
C LEU A 64 -6.72 -8.59 -3.01
N GLU A 65 -5.79 -8.76 -3.93
CA GLU A 65 -5.87 -8.29 -5.32
C GLU A 65 -6.96 -9.03 -6.09
N ASN A 66 -7.09 -10.35 -5.85
CA ASN A 66 -8.07 -11.20 -6.51
C ASN A 66 -9.48 -11.07 -5.90
N LYS A 67 -10.00 -9.85 -5.92
CA LYS A 67 -11.38 -9.52 -5.55
C LYS A 67 -12.26 -9.55 -6.78
N VAL A 68 -13.33 -10.36 -6.71
CA VAL A 68 -14.32 -10.44 -7.79
C VAL A 68 -15.41 -9.43 -7.50
N ARG A 69 -15.70 -8.55 -8.46
CA ARG A 69 -16.87 -7.68 -8.40
C ARG A 69 -18.13 -8.55 -8.47
N ALA A 70 -19.05 -8.37 -7.55
CA ALA A 70 -20.29 -9.12 -7.55
C ALA A 70 -21.51 -8.21 -7.35
N PRO A 71 -22.66 -8.65 -7.89
CA PRO A 71 -23.90 -7.91 -7.78
C PRO A 71 -24.40 -7.83 -6.35
N ALA A 72 -25.12 -6.75 -6.03
CA ALA A 72 -25.81 -6.63 -4.76
C ALA A 72 -26.93 -7.69 -4.70
N ARG A 73 -26.96 -8.48 -3.61
CA ARG A 73 -28.01 -9.47 -3.39
C ARG A 73 -29.14 -8.87 -2.56
N PRO A 74 -30.41 -9.14 -2.89
CA PRO A 74 -31.54 -8.66 -2.12
C PRO A 74 -31.46 -9.17 -0.68
N GLY A 75 -31.68 -8.29 0.30
CA GLY A 75 -31.60 -8.61 1.72
C GLY A 75 -30.19 -8.71 2.31
N ALA A 76 -29.14 -8.53 1.50
CA ALA A 76 -27.78 -8.39 2.03
C ALA A 76 -27.58 -7.04 2.71
N ILE A 77 -26.68 -6.97 3.69
CA ILE A 77 -26.27 -5.72 4.33
C ILE A 77 -25.19 -5.08 3.46
N ALA A 78 -25.34 -3.80 3.12
CA ALA A 78 -24.36 -3.06 2.34
C ALA A 78 -23.09 -2.77 3.18
N PRO A 79 -21.90 -3.30 2.79
CA PRO A 79 -20.65 -3.00 3.48
C PRO A 79 -20.08 -1.60 3.14
N LEU A 80 -20.44 -1.06 1.98
CA LEU A 80 -20.00 0.24 1.48
C LEU A 80 -21.21 1.01 0.94
N ALA A 81 -21.10 2.34 0.94
CA ALA A 81 -22.09 3.20 0.30
C ALA A 81 -22.10 2.98 -1.22
N VAL A 82 -23.29 2.91 -1.81
CA VAL A 82 -23.48 2.73 -3.25
C VAL A 82 -24.03 4.00 -3.86
N VAL A 83 -23.26 4.56 -4.79
CA VAL A 83 -23.61 5.77 -5.55
C VAL A 83 -23.84 5.39 -7.00
N ILE A 84 -24.92 5.90 -7.59
CA ILE A 84 -25.12 5.81 -9.04
C ILE A 84 -24.68 7.13 -9.65
N PRO A 85 -23.70 7.11 -10.58
CA PRO A 85 -23.28 8.32 -11.28
C PRO A 85 -24.30 8.75 -12.33
N ALA A 86 -24.35 10.05 -12.62
CA ALA A 86 -25.09 10.64 -13.72
C ALA A 86 -24.56 10.09 -15.05
N HIS A 87 -25.37 9.27 -15.72
CA HIS A 87 -25.00 8.64 -16.98
C HIS A 87 -26.25 8.26 -17.79
N ASN A 88 -26.07 8.11 -19.11
CA ASN A 88 -27.10 7.54 -19.97
C ASN A 88 -27.13 6.02 -19.79
N THR A 89 -28.26 5.49 -19.33
CA THR A 89 -28.39 4.07 -18.95
C THR A 89 -28.57 3.15 -20.17
N GLY A 90 -28.91 3.69 -21.33
CA GLY A 90 -29.21 2.90 -22.53
C GLY A 90 -30.50 2.07 -22.43
N LEU A 91 -31.26 2.20 -21.33
CA LEU A 91 -32.53 1.52 -21.14
C LEU A 91 -33.66 2.28 -21.83
N GLY A 92 -34.59 1.54 -22.43
CA GLY A 92 -35.78 2.10 -23.06
C GLY A 92 -36.79 2.67 -22.04
N PRO A 93 -37.77 3.47 -22.50
CA PRO A 93 -38.68 4.23 -21.64
C PRO A 93 -39.63 3.34 -20.79
N GLU A 94 -39.79 2.07 -21.14
CA GLU A 94 -40.62 1.09 -20.42
C GLU A 94 -40.22 0.91 -18.96
N LYS A 95 -38.93 1.09 -18.64
CA LYS A 95 -38.37 0.82 -17.31
C LYS A 95 -38.24 2.06 -16.43
N THR A 96 -38.79 3.20 -16.85
CA THR A 96 -38.76 4.47 -16.09
C THR A 96 -39.41 4.36 -14.71
N ALA A 97 -40.41 3.48 -14.55
CA ALA A 97 -41.09 3.24 -13.28
C ALA A 97 -40.14 2.80 -12.14
N PHE A 98 -39.07 2.06 -12.45
CA PHE A 98 -38.11 1.60 -11.44
C PHE A 98 -37.27 2.74 -10.86
N PHE A 99 -36.88 3.70 -11.70
CA PHE A 99 -36.12 4.87 -11.26
C PHE A 99 -36.98 5.83 -10.43
N GLN A 100 -38.24 6.00 -10.82
CA GLN A 100 -39.21 6.80 -10.06
C GLN A 100 -39.53 6.19 -8.69
N ALA A 101 -39.71 4.86 -8.62
CA ALA A 101 -39.97 4.17 -7.35
C ALA A 101 -38.83 4.32 -6.34
N LEU A 102 -37.60 4.48 -6.82
CA LEU A 102 -36.40 4.70 -5.99
C LEU A 102 -36.04 6.18 -5.83
N SER A 103 -36.93 7.09 -6.25
CA SER A 103 -36.73 8.54 -6.18
C SER A 103 -35.45 9.04 -6.86
N ILE A 104 -35.02 8.36 -7.94
CA ILE A 104 -33.85 8.75 -8.73
C ILE A 104 -34.32 9.72 -9.84
N PRO A 105 -33.77 10.94 -9.92
CA PRO A 105 -34.16 11.91 -10.95
C PRO A 105 -33.59 11.50 -12.31
N THR A 106 -34.48 11.07 -13.22
CA THR A 106 -34.13 10.66 -14.58
C THR A 106 -34.92 11.43 -15.63
N LYS A 107 -34.30 11.70 -16.78
CA LYS A 107 -34.92 12.33 -17.95
C LYS A 107 -34.83 11.40 -19.15
N ILE A 108 -35.84 11.42 -20.02
CA ILE A 108 -35.79 10.68 -21.30
C ILE A 108 -35.10 11.57 -22.33
N SER A 109 -33.91 11.16 -22.76
CA SER A 109 -33.12 11.85 -23.79
C SER A 109 -32.98 10.90 -24.98
N LYS A 110 -33.44 11.32 -26.16
CA LYS A 110 -33.30 10.54 -27.42
C LYS A 110 -33.81 9.08 -27.34
N GLY A 111 -34.87 8.84 -26.57
CA GLY A 111 -35.47 7.50 -26.41
C GLY A 111 -34.79 6.59 -25.39
N THR A 112 -33.74 7.04 -24.70
CA THR A 112 -33.09 6.33 -23.58
C THR A 112 -33.19 7.11 -22.27
N ILE A 113 -33.16 6.40 -21.14
CA ILE A 113 -33.24 7.01 -19.80
C ILE A 113 -31.85 7.52 -19.38
N GLU A 114 -31.76 8.80 -19.05
CA GLU A 114 -30.55 9.47 -18.57
C GLU A 114 -30.71 9.90 -17.10
N ILE A 115 -29.73 9.59 -16.27
CA ILE A 115 -29.69 10.00 -14.85
C ILE A 115 -29.08 11.39 -14.77
N ILE A 116 -29.79 12.33 -14.16
CA ILE A 116 -29.40 13.75 -14.15
C ILE A 116 -28.28 14.03 -13.14
N ASN A 117 -28.43 13.49 -11.93
CA ASN A 117 -27.54 13.76 -10.80
C ASN A 117 -27.08 12.46 -10.15
N ASP A 118 -25.91 12.51 -9.52
CA ASP A 118 -25.41 11.43 -8.69
C ASP A 118 -26.30 11.26 -7.45
N VAL A 119 -26.79 10.03 -7.22
CA VAL A 119 -27.66 9.73 -6.06
C VAL A 119 -27.10 8.55 -5.27
N HIS A 120 -27.04 8.74 -3.95
CA HIS A 120 -26.74 7.69 -2.98
C HIS A 120 -27.97 6.82 -2.74
N ILE A 121 -27.93 5.55 -3.11
CA ILE A 121 -29.05 4.61 -2.89
C ILE A 121 -28.91 3.92 -1.54
N LEU A 122 -27.70 3.47 -1.20
CA LEU A 122 -27.44 2.69 0.00
C LEU A 122 -26.39 3.36 0.87
N LYS A 123 -26.67 3.48 2.17
CA LYS A 123 -25.66 3.80 3.18
C LYS A 123 -25.04 2.51 3.74
N PRO A 124 -23.82 2.57 4.31
CA PRO A 124 -23.23 1.41 4.96
C PRO A 124 -24.13 0.95 6.12
N GLY A 125 -24.47 -0.34 6.13
CA GLY A 125 -25.34 -0.96 7.14
C GLY A 125 -26.81 -1.14 6.74
N ASP A 126 -27.26 -0.53 5.64
CA ASP A 126 -28.63 -0.70 5.16
C ASP A 126 -28.82 -2.05 4.45
N LYS A 127 -30.05 -2.57 4.52
CA LYS A 127 -30.44 -3.78 3.80
C LYS A 127 -30.77 -3.41 2.37
N VAL A 128 -30.18 -4.13 1.42
CA VAL A 128 -30.45 -3.92 -0.01
C VAL A 128 -31.87 -4.36 -0.35
N GLY A 129 -32.69 -3.44 -0.87
CA GLY A 129 -34.02 -3.73 -1.38
C GLY A 129 -33.98 -4.60 -2.66
N ALA A 130 -35.05 -5.35 -2.92
CA ALA A 130 -35.12 -6.16 -4.14
C ALA A 130 -35.10 -5.31 -5.43
N SER A 131 -35.82 -4.18 -5.41
CA SER A 131 -35.85 -3.20 -6.51
C SER A 131 -34.46 -2.59 -6.77
N GLU A 132 -33.76 -2.17 -5.71
CA GLU A 132 -32.42 -1.59 -5.78
C GLU A 132 -31.39 -2.57 -6.36
N ALA A 133 -31.39 -3.82 -5.88
CA ALA A 133 -30.52 -4.86 -6.39
C ALA A 133 -30.76 -5.12 -7.88
N THR A 134 -32.02 -5.20 -8.31
CA THR A 134 -32.34 -5.42 -9.73
C THR A 134 -31.93 -4.25 -10.60
N LEU A 135 -32.09 -3.01 -10.13
CA LEU A 135 -31.68 -1.82 -10.87
C LEU A 135 -30.15 -1.78 -11.02
N LEU A 136 -29.40 -2.00 -9.94
CA LEU A 136 -27.94 -2.03 -9.99
C LEU A 136 -27.42 -3.11 -10.96
N ASN A 137 -28.08 -4.26 -11.01
CA ASN A 137 -27.77 -5.33 -11.97
C ASN A 137 -28.08 -4.91 -13.41
N MET A 138 -29.20 -4.23 -13.66
CA MET A 138 -29.54 -3.73 -15.01
C MET A 138 -28.57 -2.65 -15.50
N LEU A 139 -28.04 -1.83 -14.60
CA LEU A 139 -27.02 -0.83 -14.92
C LEU A 139 -25.61 -1.41 -15.01
N ASN A 140 -25.44 -2.73 -14.84
CA ASN A 140 -24.14 -3.40 -14.75
C ASN A 140 -23.22 -2.83 -13.65
N ILE A 141 -23.81 -2.20 -12.62
CA ILE A 141 -23.08 -1.69 -11.46
C ILE A 141 -23.03 -2.80 -10.42
N SER A 142 -21.85 -3.40 -10.26
CA SER A 142 -21.54 -4.34 -9.20
C SER A 142 -20.77 -3.62 -8.08
N PRO A 143 -21.45 -3.16 -7.01
CA PRO A 143 -20.83 -2.30 -6.01
C PRO A 143 -20.00 -3.06 -4.98
N PHE A 144 -20.25 -4.35 -4.80
CA PHE A 144 -19.57 -5.14 -3.78
C PHE A 144 -18.46 -5.97 -4.40
N SER A 145 -17.33 -6.04 -3.69
CA SER A 145 -16.27 -6.98 -4.02
C SER A 145 -16.34 -8.18 -3.06
N TYR A 146 -16.38 -9.38 -3.63
CA TYR A 146 -16.24 -10.62 -2.87
C TYR A 146 -14.85 -11.20 -3.13
N GLY A 147 -14.10 -11.36 -2.06
CA GLY A 147 -12.78 -11.99 -2.07
C GLY A 147 -12.65 -12.93 -0.88
N LEU A 148 -11.55 -13.69 -0.87
CA LEU A 148 -11.15 -14.41 0.33
C LEU A 148 -10.56 -13.39 1.32
N VAL A 149 -11.14 -13.31 2.51
CA VAL A 149 -10.60 -12.48 3.58
C VAL A 149 -9.77 -13.36 4.49
N VAL A 150 -8.50 -13.01 4.66
CA VAL A 150 -7.61 -13.68 5.62
C VAL A 150 -8.10 -13.32 7.02
N LYS A 151 -8.47 -14.31 7.83
CA LYS A 151 -8.90 -14.10 9.23
C LYS A 151 -7.74 -14.19 10.22
N GLN A 152 -6.91 -15.21 10.05
CA GLN A 152 -5.78 -15.53 10.91
C GLN A 152 -4.71 -16.19 10.05
N VAL A 153 -3.46 -15.99 10.41
CA VAL A 153 -2.30 -16.61 9.76
C VAL A 153 -1.58 -17.45 10.80
N TYR A 154 -1.16 -18.65 10.39
CA TYR A 154 -0.38 -19.55 11.21
C TYR A 154 1.02 -19.66 10.61
N ASP A 155 2.03 -19.41 11.42
CA ASP A 155 3.41 -19.65 11.06
C ASP A 155 4.14 -20.27 12.25
N SER A 156 4.75 -21.45 12.01
CA SER A 156 5.69 -22.12 12.92
C SER A 156 5.29 -22.12 14.41
N GLY A 157 3.99 -22.31 14.69
CA GLY A 157 3.43 -22.41 16.05
C GLY A 157 2.92 -21.10 16.68
N THR A 158 2.99 -20.01 15.92
CA THR A 158 2.44 -18.70 16.27
C THR A 158 1.26 -18.36 15.37
N ILE A 159 0.27 -17.67 15.94
CA ILE A 159 -0.91 -17.21 15.22
C ILE A 159 -0.91 -15.70 15.23
N PHE A 160 -1.07 -15.12 14.05
CA PHE A 160 -1.08 -13.69 13.83
C PHE A 160 -2.39 -13.24 13.23
N ALA A 161 -2.88 -12.11 13.74
CA ALA A 161 -3.92 -11.36 13.06
C ALA A 161 -3.36 -10.78 11.74
N PRO A 162 -4.17 -10.66 10.68
CA PRO A 162 -3.74 -10.12 9.39
C PRO A 162 -3.11 -8.72 9.48
N ALA A 163 -3.51 -7.94 10.48
CA ALA A 163 -2.99 -6.59 10.72
C ALA A 163 -1.49 -6.56 11.07
N ILE A 164 -0.94 -7.66 11.61
CA ILE A 164 0.49 -7.75 11.94
C ILE A 164 1.33 -7.84 10.65
N LEU A 165 0.78 -8.43 9.59
CA LEU A 165 1.44 -8.51 8.28
C LEU A 165 1.42 -7.19 7.51
N ASP A 166 0.58 -6.22 7.93
CA ASP A 166 0.57 -4.87 7.35
C ASP A 166 1.73 -3.98 7.85
N ILE A 167 2.52 -4.46 8.81
CA ILE A 167 3.64 -3.68 9.36
C ILE A 167 4.72 -3.57 8.29
N LYS A 168 4.95 -2.34 7.82
CA LYS A 168 5.99 -2.07 6.84
C LYS A 168 7.37 -1.96 7.48
N PRO A 169 8.46 -2.26 6.75
CA PRO A 169 9.82 -2.03 7.25
C PRO A 169 10.08 -0.54 7.56
N GLU A 170 9.33 0.38 6.94
CA GLU A 170 9.39 1.81 7.21
C GLU A 170 8.96 2.16 8.64
N ASP A 171 7.90 1.52 9.15
CA ASP A 171 7.41 1.73 10.51
C ASP A 171 8.43 1.24 11.55
N LEU A 172 9.13 0.13 11.24
CA LEU A 172 10.21 -0.40 12.07
C LEU A 172 11.41 0.55 12.09
N ARG A 173 11.79 1.13 10.94
CA ARG A 173 12.85 2.14 10.86
C ARG A 173 12.51 3.38 11.66
N ALA A 174 11.29 3.88 11.56
CA ALA A 174 10.85 5.06 12.30
C ALA A 174 10.92 4.83 13.82
N LYS A 175 10.42 3.69 14.31
CA LYS A 175 10.51 3.33 15.73
C LYS A 175 11.95 3.12 16.19
N PHE A 176 12.79 2.51 15.35
CA PHE A 176 14.21 2.33 15.65
C PHE A 176 14.93 3.68 15.74
N GLN A 177 14.69 4.60 14.80
CA GLN A 177 15.23 5.96 14.82
C GLN A 177 14.77 6.74 16.06
N GLN A 178 13.50 6.62 16.45
CA GLN A 178 13.00 7.20 17.71
C GLN A 178 13.72 6.61 18.93
N GLY A 179 13.98 5.29 18.95
CA GLY A 179 14.75 4.64 20.00
C GLY A 179 16.17 5.19 20.09
N VAL A 180 16.87 5.31 18.96
CA VAL A 180 18.23 5.89 18.88
C VAL A 180 18.23 7.35 19.34
N ALA A 181 17.23 8.14 18.93
CA ALA A 181 17.09 9.54 19.35
C ALA A 181 16.88 9.66 20.86
N ASN A 182 16.06 8.80 21.46
CA ASN A 182 15.84 8.77 22.90
C ASN A 182 17.10 8.39 23.68
N VAL A 183 17.84 7.38 23.20
CA VAL A 183 19.12 6.99 23.80
C VAL A 183 20.15 8.12 23.69
N ALA A 184 20.23 8.79 22.54
CA ALA A 184 21.11 9.93 22.33
C ALA A 184 20.72 11.12 23.23
N ALA A 185 19.42 11.40 23.38
CA ALA A 185 18.94 12.46 24.26
C ALA A 185 19.30 12.19 25.74
N LEU A 186 19.12 10.94 26.20
CA LEU A 186 19.49 10.53 27.55
C LEU A 186 21.00 10.61 27.78
N SER A 187 21.82 10.13 26.84
CA SER A 187 23.28 10.18 27.00
C SER A 187 23.84 11.60 26.94
N LEU A 188 23.20 12.51 26.18
CA LEU A 188 23.51 13.94 26.22
C LEU A 188 23.16 14.58 27.57
N ALA A 189 21.98 14.28 28.13
CA ALA A 189 21.55 14.83 29.42
C ALA A 189 22.44 14.35 30.57
N ILE A 190 22.88 13.09 30.54
CA ILE A 190 23.78 12.50 31.55
C ILE A 190 25.24 12.91 31.32
N SER A 191 25.54 13.62 30.22
CA SER A 191 26.90 13.99 29.81
C SER A 191 27.86 12.80 29.64
N TYR A 192 27.30 11.64 29.26
CA TYR A 192 28.08 10.43 29.01
C TYR A 192 28.33 10.27 27.50
N PRO A 193 29.60 10.28 27.03
CA PRO A 193 29.90 10.17 25.62
C PRO A 193 29.71 8.73 25.12
N THR A 194 28.65 8.51 24.35
CA THR A 194 28.43 7.30 23.55
C THR A 194 28.66 7.64 22.08
N LEU A 195 28.83 6.62 21.22
CA LEU A 195 28.99 6.83 19.77
C LEU A 195 27.84 7.65 19.16
N ALA A 196 26.63 7.54 19.73
CA ALA A 196 25.47 8.32 19.30
C ALA A 196 25.47 9.76 19.83
N SER A 197 25.97 10.02 21.06
CA SER A 197 26.00 11.39 21.62
C SER A 197 27.24 12.19 21.24
N ALA A 198 28.38 11.57 20.96
CA ALA A 198 29.62 12.28 20.62
C ALA A 198 29.46 13.36 19.51
N PRO A 199 28.84 13.08 18.34
CA PRO A 199 28.65 14.10 17.32
C PRO A 199 27.69 15.21 17.77
N HIS A 200 26.66 14.86 18.55
CA HIS A 200 25.69 15.82 19.06
C HIS A 200 26.28 16.72 20.16
N SER A 201 27.16 16.21 21.02
CA SER A 201 27.88 16.98 22.04
C SER A 201 28.80 18.03 21.42
N ILE A 202 29.55 17.66 20.39
CA ILE A 202 30.44 18.57 19.66
C ILE A 202 29.61 19.63 18.91
N ALA A 203 28.54 19.23 18.22
CA ALA A 203 27.65 20.15 17.52
C ALA A 203 26.93 21.12 18.47
N ASN A 204 26.50 20.67 19.66
CA ASN A 204 25.89 21.54 20.66
C ASN A 204 26.90 22.52 21.26
N GLY A 205 28.13 22.08 21.52
CA GLY A 205 29.22 22.97 21.92
C GLY A 205 29.45 24.06 20.88
N PHE A 206 29.50 23.69 19.60
CA PHE A 206 29.64 24.64 18.50
C PHE A 206 28.45 25.61 18.40
N LYS A 207 27.21 25.11 18.50
CA LYS A 207 26.00 25.95 18.53
C LYS A 207 25.99 26.96 19.70
N ASN A 208 26.45 26.56 20.88
CA ASN A 208 26.52 27.45 22.03
C ASN A 208 27.57 28.56 21.82
N LEU A 209 28.72 28.23 21.25
CA LEU A 209 29.74 29.24 20.89
C LEU A 209 29.23 30.19 19.81
N LEU A 210 28.52 29.67 18.80
CA LEU A 210 27.89 30.49 17.76
C LEU A 210 26.77 31.39 18.30
N ALA A 211 25.96 30.91 19.25
CA ALA A 211 24.95 31.73 19.92
C ALA A 211 25.58 32.88 20.71
N ILE A 212 26.69 32.61 21.42
CA ILE A 212 27.46 33.65 22.12
C ILE A 212 28.08 34.64 21.12
N ALA A 213 28.62 34.16 20.00
CA ALA A 213 29.18 34.99 18.94
C ALA A 213 28.12 35.76 18.11
N ALA A 214 26.85 35.37 18.17
CA ALA A 214 25.75 36.14 17.58
C ALA A 214 25.33 37.33 18.47
N VAL A 215 25.40 37.16 19.80
CA VAL A 215 25.10 38.22 20.77
C VAL A 215 26.30 39.14 20.99
N SER A 216 27.52 38.61 20.89
CA SER A 216 28.76 39.39 20.98
C SER A 216 29.28 39.79 19.58
N GLU A 217 29.81 41.00 19.44
CA GLU A 217 30.36 41.48 18.16
C GLU A 217 31.70 40.83 17.78
N ILE A 218 32.06 39.68 18.37
CA ILE A 218 33.33 39.00 18.13
C ILE A 218 33.28 38.24 16.79
N GLU A 219 34.27 38.45 15.94
CA GLU A 219 34.36 37.83 14.61
C GLU A 219 35.21 36.56 14.66
N PHE A 220 34.61 35.42 14.29
CA PHE A 220 35.31 34.17 14.03
C PHE A 220 35.03 33.73 12.59
N LYS A 221 36.00 33.05 11.95
CA LYS A 221 35.90 32.58 10.55
C LYS A 221 34.66 31.72 10.26
N GLU A 222 34.12 31.04 11.27
CA GLU A 222 32.92 30.20 11.15
C GLU A 222 31.64 30.89 11.70
N ALA A 223 31.77 32.06 12.33
CA ALA A 223 30.66 32.87 12.83
C ALA A 223 30.26 33.99 11.86
N THR A 224 31.10 34.31 10.87
CA THR A 224 30.81 35.24 9.78
C THR A 224 29.63 34.77 8.93
N THR A 225 29.56 33.47 8.62
CA THR A 225 28.45 32.86 7.88
C THR A 225 27.11 33.06 8.58
N ILE A 226 27.06 32.88 9.91
CA ILE A 226 25.83 33.07 10.69
C ILE A 226 25.46 34.55 10.84
N LYS A 227 26.45 35.46 10.94
CA LYS A 227 26.19 36.90 10.91
C LYS A 227 25.65 37.38 9.55
N GLU A 228 26.08 36.77 8.45
CA GLU A 228 25.52 37.00 7.10
C GLU A 228 24.08 36.47 6.99
N PHE A 229 23.79 35.31 7.59
CA PHE A 229 22.42 34.77 7.65
C PHE A 229 21.47 35.56 8.56
N ILE A 230 21.98 36.19 9.62
CA ILE A 230 21.18 37.06 10.51
C ILE A 230 20.95 38.44 9.89
N LYS A 231 21.90 38.95 9.10
CA LYS A 231 21.76 40.23 8.38
C LYS A 231 20.87 40.12 7.14
N ASP A 232 20.85 38.98 6.44
CA ASP A 232 20.01 38.72 5.27
C ASP A 232 19.08 37.49 5.47
N PRO A 233 17.87 37.67 6.03
CA PRO A 233 16.91 36.57 6.25
C PRO A 233 16.36 35.92 4.96
N SER A 234 16.57 36.54 3.79
CA SER A 234 16.16 36.01 2.48
C SER A 234 17.01 34.82 1.99
N LYS A 235 18.26 34.69 2.46
CA LYS A 235 19.14 33.57 2.11
C LYS A 235 18.84 32.29 2.89
N PHE A 236 18.16 32.39 4.05
CA PHE A 236 17.65 31.24 4.80
C PHE A 236 16.47 30.57 4.09
N ALA A 237 15.59 31.36 3.45
CA ALA A 237 14.45 30.85 2.68
C ALA A 237 14.89 30.10 1.41
N ALA A 238 15.97 30.54 0.75
CA ALA A 238 16.52 29.87 -0.43
C ALA A 238 17.14 28.49 -0.13
N VAL A 239 17.64 28.28 1.09
CA VAL A 239 18.24 26.99 1.52
C VAL A 239 17.23 26.09 2.26
N ALA A 240 16.14 26.64 2.80
CA ALA A 240 15.02 25.85 3.33
C ALA A 240 14.02 25.39 2.25
N ALA A 241 13.98 26.07 1.10
CA ALA A 241 13.12 25.71 -0.03
C ALA A 241 13.37 24.33 -0.70
N PRO A 242 14.60 23.74 -0.75
CA PRO A 242 14.77 22.42 -1.34
C PRO A 242 14.27 21.29 -0.44
N ALA A 243 14.03 21.52 0.86
CA ALA A 243 13.47 20.49 1.75
C ALA A 243 11.94 20.38 1.65
N ALA A 244 11.25 21.39 1.12
CA ALA A 244 9.80 21.38 0.93
C ALA A 244 9.34 21.04 -0.50
N ALA A 245 10.26 21.01 -1.49
CA ALA A 245 9.93 20.78 -2.90
C ALA A 245 10.27 19.37 -3.43
N ALA A 246 10.78 18.45 -2.60
CA ALA A 246 11.05 17.06 -3.01
C ALA A 246 9.79 16.14 -3.00
N ALA A 247 8.58 16.71 -3.02
CA ALA A 247 7.32 15.98 -3.05
C ALA A 247 6.39 16.47 -4.18
N ALA A 248 6.87 16.49 -5.43
CA ALA A 248 6.03 16.38 -6.63
C ALA A 248 6.90 16.14 -7.89
N ALA A 249 6.75 14.95 -8.49
CA ALA A 249 7.22 14.58 -9.83
C ALA A 249 6.53 15.45 -10.93
N PRO A 250 6.91 15.45 -12.24
CA PRO A 250 7.46 14.32 -12.98
C PRO A 250 8.57 14.59 -14.03
N ALA A 251 9.17 13.46 -14.44
CA ALA A 251 10.15 13.32 -15.51
C ALA A 251 9.55 13.54 -16.92
N ALA A 252 10.30 14.20 -17.80
CA ALA A 252 10.09 14.17 -19.25
C ALA A 252 11.41 14.41 -20.03
N ALA A 253 11.84 13.36 -20.72
CA ALA A 253 12.47 13.29 -22.05
C ALA A 253 13.51 14.34 -22.48
N ALA A 254 14.75 13.88 -22.69
CA ALA A 254 15.72 14.50 -23.60
C ALA A 254 15.91 13.60 -24.84
N LYS A 255 15.52 14.14 -26.01
CA LYS A 255 15.85 13.73 -27.39
C LYS A 255 17.08 14.55 -27.84
N GLU A 256 18.11 13.89 -28.38
CA GLU A 256 18.55 13.93 -29.79
C GLU A 256 19.01 15.30 -30.35
N GLU A 257 20.30 15.38 -30.73
CA GLU A 257 20.86 15.88 -32.01
C GLU A 257 22.40 15.81 -31.91
N GLU A 258 23.20 15.04 -32.66
CA GLU A 258 23.45 14.82 -34.11
C GLU A 258 24.66 15.59 -34.70
N LYS A 259 25.63 14.82 -35.24
CA LYS A 259 26.50 14.97 -36.46
C LYS A 259 27.98 14.60 -36.20
N LYS A 260 28.55 13.44 -36.61
CA LYS A 260 28.92 12.87 -37.95
C LYS A 260 29.92 13.71 -38.78
N PRO A 261 30.65 13.15 -39.78
CA PRO A 261 31.22 11.79 -40.04
C PRO A 261 32.70 11.84 -40.57
N GLU A 262 33.43 10.73 -40.79
CA GLU A 262 33.68 9.98 -42.06
C GLU A 262 34.60 8.77 -41.74
N LYS A 263 34.22 7.50 -42.05
CA LYS A 263 34.58 6.63 -43.21
C LYS A 263 36.08 6.18 -43.24
N GLU A 264 36.48 4.94 -43.52
CA GLU A 264 35.89 3.81 -44.27
C GLU A 264 36.60 2.48 -43.89
N ASP A 265 35.94 1.36 -44.23
CA ASP A 265 36.29 -0.05 -44.02
C ASP A 265 37.53 -0.56 -44.79
N SER A 266 38.12 -1.68 -44.34
CA SER A 266 38.26 -2.92 -45.16
C SER A 266 39.07 -4.04 -44.47
N GLU A 267 38.45 -5.24 -44.43
CA GLU A 267 39.02 -6.60 -44.73
C GLU A 267 40.12 -7.21 -43.82
N SER A 268 39.89 -8.37 -43.19
CA SER A 268 40.07 -9.77 -43.69
C SER A 268 41.28 -10.40 -42.96
N ASP A 269 41.09 -11.29 -41.98
CA ASP A 269 41.07 -12.77 -42.07
C ASP A 269 42.47 -13.42 -41.94
N ASP A 270 42.50 -14.50 -41.15
CA ASP A 270 43.52 -15.56 -40.99
C ASP A 270 44.85 -15.37 -40.23
N ASP A 271 44.95 -16.21 -39.19
CA ASP A 271 46.05 -17.15 -38.93
C ASP A 271 47.43 -16.62 -38.46
N MET A 272 47.62 -16.58 -37.14
CA MET A 272 48.90 -16.92 -36.51
C MET A 272 48.65 -17.53 -35.12
N GLY A 273 48.40 -18.84 -35.10
CA GLY A 273 48.52 -19.63 -33.89
C GLY A 273 49.98 -19.68 -33.40
N PHE A 274 50.20 -19.40 -32.11
CA PHE A 274 51.36 -19.92 -31.39
C PHE A 274 51.00 -20.12 -29.92
N GLY A 275 50.58 -21.34 -29.59
CA GLY A 275 50.61 -21.82 -28.23
C GLY A 275 52.05 -22.13 -27.83
N LEU A 276 52.49 -21.59 -26.70
CA LEU A 276 53.66 -22.11 -26.00
C LEU A 276 53.41 -21.97 -24.50
N PHE A 277 53.17 -23.12 -23.88
CA PHE A 277 53.15 -23.32 -22.43
C PHE A 277 54.40 -22.73 -21.78
N ASP A 278 54.19 -21.73 -20.93
CA ASP A 278 54.60 -21.73 -19.51
C ASP A 278 53.43 -21.14 -18.69
#